data_AF-A0A7W1GSS2-F1
#
_entry.id   AF-A0A7W1GSS2-F1
#
_cell.length_a   1.000
_cell.length_b   1.000
_cell.length_c   1.000
_cell.angle_alpha   90.00
_cell.angle_beta   90.00
_cell.angle_gamma   90.00
#
_symmetry.space_group_name_H-M   'P 1'
#
loop_
_entity.id
_entity.type
_entity.pdbx_description
1 polymer ?
#
loop_
_entity_poly.entity_id
_entity_poly.type
_entity_poly.pdbx_seq_one_letter_code
_entity_poly.pdbx_strand_id
1 'polypeptide(L)'
;MTHDTEEEHPFYGKEVVRRSEQDYINLLLKKYKNDPVNDTLQAKIWDELQMEKHYGRITIPFKVVMRRDVTKKFPDYIEVILDTKV
;
A
#
# COMPACT_ATOMS: atom_id res chain seq x y z
N MET A 1 42.67 24.37 4.20
CA MET A 1 41.24 24.65 4.45
C MET A 1 40.49 23.42 4.00
N THR A 2 40.18 22.53 4.94
CA THR A 2 39.50 21.26 4.71
C THR A 2 38.04 21.40 5.09
N HIS A 3 37.13 21.24 4.15
CA HIS A 3 35.76 20.81 4.39
C HIS A 3 35.40 19.87 3.24
N ASP A 4 35.68 18.59 3.46
CA ASP A 4 34.98 17.48 2.82
C ASP A 4 33.52 17.54 3.29
N THR A 5 32.61 17.97 2.42
CA THR A 5 31.18 17.68 2.58
C THR A 5 30.83 16.55 1.63
N GLU A 6 30.90 15.34 2.18
CA GLU A 6 30.20 14.16 1.70
C GLU A 6 28.69 14.43 1.71
N GLU A 7 28.12 14.87 0.59
CA GLU A 7 26.67 14.83 0.38
C GLU A 7 26.35 14.07 -0.91
N GLU A 8 26.24 12.76 -0.70
CA GLU A 8 25.37 11.79 -1.37
C GLU A 8 25.10 12.00 -2.87
N HIS A 9 25.80 11.21 -3.68
CA HIS A 9 25.29 10.83 -5.00
C HIS A 9 23.84 10.31 -4.85
N PRO A 10 22.82 10.92 -5.48
CA PRO A 10 21.50 10.30 -5.52
C PRO A 10 21.60 9.04 -6.37
N PHE A 11 21.77 7.89 -5.70
CA PHE A 11 21.79 6.58 -6.33
C PHE A 11 20.38 6.36 -6.93
N TYR A 12 20.27 6.48 -8.25
CA TYR A 12 19.09 6.18 -9.08
C TYR A 12 17.76 6.88 -8.74
N GLY A 13 17.59 8.08 -9.30
CA GLY A 13 16.53 8.40 -10.29
C GLY A 13 15.03 8.24 -10.00
N LYS A 14 14.52 7.31 -9.18
CA LYS A 14 13.08 7.17 -8.85
C LYS A 14 12.86 6.37 -7.56
N GLU A 15 12.89 7.02 -6.40
CA GLU A 15 12.36 6.45 -5.14
C GLU A 15 11.12 7.18 -4.59
N VAL A 16 10.57 8.16 -5.31
CA VAL A 16 9.40 8.93 -4.84
C VAL A 16 8.05 8.26 -5.18
N VAL A 17 8.04 7.32 -6.13
CA VAL A 17 6.81 6.63 -6.56
C VAL A 17 6.26 5.73 -5.44
N ARG A 18 7.15 5.02 -4.73
CA ARG A 18 6.78 4.04 -3.69
C ARG A 18 6.10 4.65 -2.46
N ARG A 19 6.61 5.77 -1.94
CA ARG A 19 5.97 6.47 -0.80
C ARG A 19 4.62 7.06 -1.20
N SER A 20 4.56 7.68 -2.38
CA SER A 20 3.36 8.36 -2.86
C SER A 20 2.20 7.38 -3.12
N GLU A 21 2.47 6.23 -3.72
CA GLU A 21 1.48 5.17 -3.92
C GLU A 21 1.03 4.53 -2.60
N GLN A 22 1.96 4.32 -1.66
CA GLN A 22 1.65 3.79 -0.35
C GLN A 22 0.74 4.74 0.46
N ASP A 23 1.04 6.04 0.46
CA ASP A 23 0.19 7.07 1.07
C ASP A 23 -1.18 7.14 0.40
N TYR A 24 -1.22 7.03 -0.93
CA TYR A 24 -2.47 7.01 -1.70
C TYR A 24 -3.34 5.80 -1.34
N ILE A 25 -2.76 4.60 -1.30
CA ILE A 25 -3.46 3.37 -0.91
C ILE A 25 -3.94 3.47 0.54
N ASN A 26 -3.11 3.99 1.45
CA ASN A 26 -3.54 4.24 2.84
C ASN A 26 -4.70 5.23 2.92
N LEU A 27 -4.70 6.29 2.11
CA LEU A 27 -5.81 7.23 2.03
C LEU A 27 -7.10 6.57 1.51
N LEU A 28 -6.97 5.69 0.52
CA LEU A 28 -8.07 4.92 -0.05
C LEU A 28 -8.67 3.95 0.98
N LEU A 29 -7.81 3.23 1.71
CA LEU A 29 -8.21 2.28 2.75
C LEU A 29 -8.83 2.95 3.97
N LYS A 30 -8.50 4.22 4.26
CA LYS A 30 -9.15 4.98 5.35
C LYS A 30 -10.67 5.06 5.18
N LYS A 31 -11.19 5.06 3.95
CA LYS A 31 -12.64 5.05 3.67
C LYS A 31 -13.32 3.81 4.26
N TYR A 32 -12.59 2.69 4.26
CA TYR A 32 -13.07 1.36 4.65
C TYR A 32 -12.74 0.98 6.11
N LYS A 33 -12.11 1.88 6.87
CA LYS A 33 -11.64 1.61 8.24
C LYS A 33 -12.77 1.24 9.22
N ASN A 34 -13.99 1.71 8.97
CA ASN A 34 -15.15 1.46 9.83
C ASN A 34 -16.07 0.35 9.28
N ASP A 35 -15.79 -0.19 8.09
CA ASP A 35 -16.61 -1.24 7.50
C ASP A 35 -16.31 -2.61 8.13
N PRO A 36 -17.31 -3.48 8.27
CA PRO A 36 -17.10 -4.83 8.75
C PRO A 36 -16.25 -5.62 7.76
N VAL A 37 -15.20 -6.26 8.29
CA VAL A 37 -14.28 -7.06 7.47
C VAL A 37 -14.95 -8.35 7.02
N ASN A 38 -15.34 -8.36 5.76
CA ASN A 38 -15.99 -9.47 5.10
C ASN A 38 -15.44 -9.65 3.68
N ASP A 39 -15.78 -10.77 3.04
CA ASP A 39 -15.33 -11.08 1.68
C ASP A 39 -15.76 -10.01 0.67
N THR A 40 -16.93 -9.39 0.88
CA THR A 40 -17.45 -8.30 0.05
C THR A 40 -16.55 -7.05 0.12
N LEU A 41 -16.08 -6.68 1.31
CA LEU A 41 -15.20 -5.54 1.52
C LEU A 41 -13.82 -5.81 0.90
N GLN A 42 -13.31 -7.02 1.05
CA GLN A 42 -12.07 -7.45 0.41
C GLN A 42 -12.16 -7.35 -1.11
N ALA A 43 -13.26 -7.84 -1.71
CA ALA A 43 -13.49 -7.76 -3.14
C ALA A 43 -13.61 -6.31 -3.64
N LYS A 44 -14.30 -5.44 -2.89
CA LYS A 44 -14.40 -4.00 -3.19
C LYS A 44 -13.04 -3.31 -3.19
N ILE A 45 -12.24 -3.52 -2.14
CA ILE A 45 -10.89 -2.95 -2.04
C ILE A 45 -10.02 -3.45 -3.20
N TRP A 46 -10.10 -4.74 -3.53
CA TRP A 46 -9.36 -5.31 -4.64
C TRP A 46 -9.76 -4.67 -5.99
N ASP A 47 -11.07 -4.51 -6.24
CA ASP A 47 -11.58 -3.91 -7.47
C ASP A 47 -11.15 -2.44 -7.61
N GLU A 48 -11.25 -1.66 -6.54
CA GLU A 48 -10.81 -0.25 -6.53
C GLU A 48 -9.30 -0.16 -6.78
N LEU A 49 -8.49 -0.98 -6.12
CA LEU A 49 -7.04 -1.01 -6.38
C LEU A 49 -6.70 -1.45 -7.81
N GLN A 50 -7.46 -2.38 -8.40
CA GLN A 50 -7.30 -2.77 -9.81
C GLN A 50 -7.68 -1.65 -10.77
N MET A 51 -8.76 -0.91 -10.48
CA MET A 51 -9.13 0.28 -11.24
C MET A 51 -8.03 1.34 -11.18
N GLU A 52 -7.54 1.66 -9.98
CA GLU A 52 -6.44 2.61 -9.80
C GLU A 52 -5.17 2.17 -10.54
N LYS A 53 -4.93 0.85 -10.61
CA LYS A 53 -3.87 0.27 -11.45
C LYS A 53 -4.13 0.45 -12.94
N HIS A 54 -5.36 0.23 -13.39
CA HIS A 54 -5.77 0.44 -14.77
C HIS A 54 -5.62 1.91 -15.19
N TYR A 55 -5.91 2.85 -14.29
CA TYR A 55 -5.70 4.29 -14.50
C TYR A 55 -4.21 4.71 -14.42
N GLY A 56 -3.30 3.80 -14.08
CA GLY A 56 -1.86 4.07 -13.96
C GLY A 56 -1.49 4.86 -12.70
N ARG A 57 -2.39 4.95 -11.71
CA ARG A 57 -2.13 5.58 -10.41
C ARG A 57 -1.38 4.66 -9.45
N ILE A 58 -1.64 3.35 -9.57
CA ILE A 58 -0.90 2.30 -8.89
C ILE A 58 -0.20 1.44 -9.94
N THR A 59 1.11 1.33 -9.85
CA THR A 59 1.96 0.55 -10.76
C THR A 59 2.60 -0.62 -10.05
N ILE A 60 2.75 -0.52 -8.73
CA ILE A 60 3.33 -1.56 -7.88
C ILE A 60 2.38 -2.77 -7.77
N PRO A 61 2.88 -4.01 -7.85
CA PRO A 61 2.09 -5.19 -7.55
C PRO A 61 1.60 -5.17 -6.09
N PHE A 62 0.33 -5.53 -5.87
CA PHE A 62 -0.26 -5.56 -4.54
C PHE A 62 -1.05 -6.84 -4.31
N LYS A 63 -1.18 -7.20 -3.04
CA LYS A 63 -1.96 -8.34 -2.56
C LYS A 63 -2.86 -7.90 -1.43
N VAL A 64 -4.16 -8.15 -1.56
CA VAL A 64 -5.15 -7.89 -0.51
C VAL A 64 -5.34 -9.17 0.30
N VAL A 65 -5.07 -9.12 1.59
CA VAL A 65 -5.18 -10.24 2.52
C VAL A 65 -6.18 -9.88 3.61
N MET A 66 -7.17 -10.73 3.80
CA MET A 66 -8.06 -10.63 4.95
C MET A 66 -7.53 -11.51 6.07
N ARG A 67 -7.26 -10.91 7.24
CA ARG A 67 -6.87 -11.61 8.45
C ARG A 67 -8.09 -11.71 9.35
N ARG A 68 -8.58 -12.95 9.51
CA ARG A 68 -9.61 -13.28 10.48
C ARG A 68 -8.98 -13.96 11.67
N ASP A 69 -9.21 -13.42 12.85
CA ASP A 69 -8.66 -13.99 14.08
C ASP A 69 -9.62 -15.02 14.67
N VAL A 70 -9.27 -16.30 14.54
CA VAL A 70 -10.08 -17.40 15.09
C VAL A 70 -10.18 -17.38 16.62
N THR A 71 -9.26 -16.68 17.30
CA THR A 71 -9.26 -16.57 18.76
C THR A 71 -10.09 -15.38 19.26
N LYS A 72 -10.64 -14.56 18.36
CA LYS A 72 -11.35 -13.29 18.64
C LYS A 72 -10.57 -12.33 19.54
N LYS A 73 -9.25 -12.50 19.68
CA LYS A 73 -8.42 -11.58 20.47
C LYS A 73 -8.20 -10.27 19.73
N PHE A 74 -8.24 -10.30 18.40
CA PHE A 74 -8.06 -9.14 17.55
C PHE A 74 -9.25 -8.97 16.61
N PRO A 75 -9.66 -7.73 16.32
CA PRO A 75 -10.68 -7.49 15.32
C PRO A 75 -10.18 -7.96 13.95
N ASP A 76 -11.07 -8.50 13.14
CA ASP A 76 -10.77 -8.86 11.77
C ASP A 76 -10.30 -7.61 11.01
N TYR A 77 -9.25 -7.74 10.20
CA TYR A 77 -8.67 -6.62 9.46
C TYR A 77 -8.29 -7.05 8.04
N ILE A 78 -8.29 -6.07 7.13
CA ILE A 78 -7.80 -6.24 5.76
C ILE A 78 -6.44 -5.55 5.67
N GLU A 79 -5.46 -6.27 5.15
CA GLU A 79 -4.10 -5.82 4.94
C GLU A 79 -3.79 -5.81 3.43
N VAL A 80 -3.24 -4.71 2.94
CA VAL A 80 -2.76 -4.62 1.56
C VAL A 80 -1.25 -4.63 1.58
N ILE A 81 -0.68 -5.70 1.05
CA ILE A 81 0.76 -5.92 0.96
C ILE A 81 1.20 -5.45 -0.42
N LEU A 82 2.07 -4.46 -0.48
CA LEU A 82 2.69 -3.99 -1.71
C LEU A 82 3.97 -4.80 -1.93
N ASP A 83 4.03 -5.58 -3.01
CA ASP A 83 5.21 -6.35 -3.37
C ASP A 83 6.09 -5.51 -4.30
N THR A 84 7.28 -5.17 -3.85
CA THR A 84 8.21 -4.30 -4.57
C THR A 84 9.34 -5.07 -5.25
N LYS A 85 9.28 -6.41 -5.32
CA LYS A 85 10.26 -7.20 -6.06
C LYS A 85 9.95 -7.15 -7.54
N VAL A 86 10.63 -6.23 -8.23
CA VAL A 86 10.93 -6.29 -9.66
C VAL A 86 12.41 -6.53 -9.84
#